data_AF-A0A2G9SHF1-F1
#
_entry.id   AF-A0A2G9SHF1-F1
#
_cell.length_a   1.000
_cell.length_b   1.000
_cell.length_c   1.000
_cell.angle_alpha   90.00
_cell.angle_beta   90.00
_cell.angle_gamma   90.00
#
_symmetry.space_group_name_H-M   'P 1'
#
loop_
_entity.id
_entity.type
_entity.pdbx_description
1 polymer ?
#
loop_
_entity_poly.entity_id
_entity_poly.type
_entity_poly.pdbx_seq_one_letter_code
_entity_poly.pdbx_strand_id
1 'polypeptide(L)'
;DRFWRKTRSKMRFNCYGVDANRNWKVNFCDMSSGSSIDWVYNNGIPYSFAFELRDTGYYGFVLPQGLIRPTCIETMLAVRNITMHLLKKCR
;
A
#
# COMPACT_ATOMS: atom_id res chain seq x y z
N ASP A 1 -21.14 6.38 -7.49
CA ASP A 1 -20.93 6.00 -6.06
C ASP A 1 -19.67 5.17 -5.88
N ARG A 2 -18.72 5.69 -5.10
CA ARG A 2 -17.40 5.09 -4.87
C ARG A 2 -17.50 4.11 -3.70
N PHE A 3 -17.75 2.84 -4.02
CA PHE A 3 -17.87 1.78 -3.03
C PHE A 3 -16.50 1.46 -2.41
N TRP A 4 -16.25 2.00 -1.23
CA TRP A 4 -15.27 1.40 -0.32
C TRP A 4 -15.80 0.00 0.05
N ARG A 5 -15.36 -1.05 -0.65
CA ARG A 5 -15.63 -2.41 -0.19
C ARG A 5 -14.45 -2.89 0.63
N LYS A 6 -14.55 -2.69 1.95
CA LYS A 6 -13.86 -3.52 2.93
C LYS A 6 -14.39 -4.94 2.77
N THR A 7 -13.72 -5.75 1.96
CA THR A 7 -14.07 -7.17 1.85
C THR A 7 -13.05 -7.96 2.65
N ARG A 8 -13.32 -8.12 3.95
CA ARG A 8 -12.80 -9.30 4.67
C ARG A 8 -13.45 -10.51 4.01
N SER A 9 -12.73 -11.18 3.12
CA SER A 9 -13.16 -12.50 2.64
C SER A 9 -12.77 -13.53 3.70
N LYS A 10 -13.74 -14.30 4.21
CA LYS A 10 -13.44 -15.51 4.98
C LYS A 10 -12.86 -16.54 4.02
N MET A 11 -11.54 -16.79 4.08
CA MET A 11 -10.95 -17.99 3.48
C MET A 11 -11.14 -19.18 4.43
N ARG A 12 -11.20 -20.40 3.86
CA ARG A 12 -11.43 -21.68 4.56
C ARG A 12 -10.38 -22.06 5.62
N PHE A 13 -9.34 -21.23 5.81
CA PHE A 13 -8.27 -21.40 6.81
C PHE A 13 -8.09 -20.12 7.61
N ASN A 14 -7.45 -20.24 8.79
CA ASN A 14 -7.25 -19.21 9.81
C ASN A 14 -6.30 -18.07 9.36
N CYS A 15 -6.56 -17.48 8.20
CA CYS A 15 -5.78 -16.39 7.60
C CYS A 15 -6.39 -15.04 8.00
N TYR A 16 -5.62 -14.28 8.77
CA TYR A 16 -5.85 -12.84 8.95
C TYR A 16 -5.46 -12.14 7.65
N GLY A 17 -6.41 -11.43 7.03
CA GLY A 17 -6.24 -10.82 5.72
C GLY A 17 -5.14 -9.75 5.69
N VAL A 18 -4.52 -9.61 4.52
CA VAL A 18 -3.67 -8.44 4.20
C VAL A 18 -4.51 -7.52 3.33
N ASP A 19 -4.98 -6.42 3.92
CA ASP A 19 -5.60 -5.33 3.20
C ASP A 19 -4.50 -4.40 2.72
N ALA A 20 -4.14 -4.52 1.45
CA ALA A 20 -3.62 -3.40 0.71
C ALA A 20 -4.70 -3.04 -0.29
N ASN A 21 -5.34 -1.89 -0.10
CA ASN A 21 -6.07 -1.20 -1.16
C ASN A 21 -5.12 -1.09 -2.36
N ARG A 22 -5.20 -2.04 -3.28
CA ARG A 22 -4.40 -2.09 -4.49
C ARG A 22 -5.31 -1.77 -5.63
N ASN A 23 -4.94 -0.79 -6.42
CA ASN A 23 -5.64 -0.41 -7.62
C ASN A 23 -4.93 -1.02 -8.83
N TRP A 24 -4.65 -2.33 -8.79
CA TRP A 24 -3.99 -2.98 -9.92
C TRP A 24 -4.97 -3.05 -11.11
N LYS A 25 -4.55 -2.43 -12.24
CA LYS A 25 -5.29 -2.11 -13.50
C LYS A 25 -6.00 -0.76 -13.59
N VAL A 26 -5.75 0.17 -12.69
CA VAL A 26 -6.11 1.58 -12.95
C VAL A 26 -4.88 2.41 -12.64
N ASN A 27 -4.06 2.57 -13.68
CA ASN A 27 -3.46 3.87 -13.95
C ASN A 27 -2.49 4.33 -12.82
N PHE A 28 -1.39 3.59 -12.64
CA PHE A 28 -0.31 3.93 -11.72
C PHE A 28 0.30 5.30 -12.08
N CYS A 29 0.41 6.21 -11.11
CA CYS A 29 0.80 7.61 -11.34
C CYS A 29 -0.11 8.40 -12.29
N ASP A 30 -1.27 7.88 -12.67
CA ASP A 30 -2.22 8.72 -13.36
C ASP A 30 -2.88 9.68 -12.38
N MET A 31 -3.33 10.77 -12.96
CA MET A 31 -3.97 11.85 -12.26
C MET A 31 -5.20 11.33 -11.51
N SER A 32 -5.07 11.20 -10.19
CA SER A 32 -6.16 10.92 -9.27
C SER A 32 -6.19 11.99 -8.19
N SER A 33 -7.40 12.32 -7.72
CA SER A 33 -7.60 13.35 -6.71
C SER A 33 -8.56 12.86 -5.62
N GLY A 34 -8.38 13.43 -4.42
CA GLY A 34 -9.20 13.09 -3.26
C GLY A 34 -8.81 11.76 -2.63
N SER A 35 -7.56 11.33 -2.79
CA SER A 35 -6.99 10.26 -1.99
C SER A 35 -6.73 10.74 -0.55
N SER A 36 -6.59 9.81 0.39
CA SER A 36 -6.16 10.16 1.75
C SER A 36 -4.77 10.79 1.77
N ILE A 37 -3.93 10.47 0.78
CA ILE A 37 -2.57 11.02 0.63
C ILE A 37 -2.67 12.51 0.33
N ASP A 38 -3.53 12.89 -0.63
CA ASP A 38 -3.78 14.29 -1.01
C ASP A 38 -4.35 15.07 0.18
N TRP A 39 -5.31 14.48 0.90
CA TRP A 39 -5.90 15.11 2.07
C TRP A 39 -4.85 15.38 3.16
N VAL A 40 -4.05 14.38 3.53
CA VAL A 40 -3.00 14.51 4.54
C VAL A 40 -1.95 15.56 4.13
N TYR A 41 -1.56 15.56 2.85
CA TYR A 41 -0.62 16.55 2.32
C TYR A 41 -1.18 17.99 2.40
N ASN A 42 -2.44 18.17 1.99
CA ASN A 42 -3.13 19.46 2.08
C ASN A 42 -3.38 19.93 3.52
N ASN A 43 -3.33 19.03 4.50
CA ASN A 43 -3.44 19.35 5.93
C ASN A 43 -2.07 19.54 6.61
N GLY A 44 -1.00 19.76 5.83
CA GLY A 44 0.29 20.21 6.36
C GLY A 44 1.27 19.11 6.73
N ILE A 45 1.02 17.85 6.34
CA ILE A 45 2.01 16.78 6.47
C ILE A 45 2.79 16.66 5.15
N PRO A 46 4.06 17.12 5.09
CA PRO A 46 4.80 17.26 3.84
C PRO A 46 5.27 15.93 3.22
N TYR A 47 5.19 14.84 3.98
CA TYR A 47 5.64 13.52 3.56
C TYR A 47 4.50 12.51 3.72
N SER A 48 3.83 12.18 2.62
CA SER A 48 2.70 11.26 2.56
C SER A 48 2.93 10.30 1.39
N PHE A 49 2.84 8.99 1.63
CA PHE A 49 3.23 7.96 0.65
C PHE A 49 2.15 6.87 0.55
N ALA A 50 1.94 6.34 -0.66
CA ALA A 50 1.28 5.05 -0.87
C ALA A 50 2.30 4.01 -1.35
N PHE A 51 2.15 2.79 -0.84
CA PHE A 51 2.92 1.63 -1.30
C PHE A 51 1.98 0.69 -2.06
N GLU A 52 2.17 0.62 -3.38
CA GLU A 52 1.63 -0.46 -4.20
C GLU A 52 2.63 -1.62 -4.15
N LEU A 53 2.22 -2.72 -3.53
CA LEU A 53 3.07 -3.89 -3.24
C LEU A 53 2.99 -4.93 -4.36
N ARG A 54 3.81 -6.00 -4.27
CA ARG A 54 3.84 -7.09 -5.27
C ARG A 54 2.46 -7.68 -5.57
N ASP A 55 2.15 -8.08 -6.79
CA ASP A 55 3.03 -8.18 -7.95
C ASP A 55 2.67 -7.17 -9.05
N THR A 56 3.22 -7.35 -10.25
CA THR A 56 2.90 -6.54 -11.44
C THR A 56 1.76 -7.16 -12.25
N GLY A 57 0.81 -7.82 -11.58
CA GLY A 57 -0.46 -8.23 -12.19
C GLY A 57 -0.60 -9.67 -12.65
N TYR A 58 0.35 -10.53 -12.36
CA TYR A 58 0.22 -11.94 -12.68
C TYR A 58 -0.79 -12.62 -11.73
N TYR A 59 -0.65 -12.37 -10.43
CA TYR A 59 -1.56 -12.78 -9.37
C TYR A 59 -2.52 -11.64 -8.98
N GLY A 60 -2.10 -10.38 -9.13
CA GLY A 60 -2.90 -9.20 -8.80
C GLY A 60 -3.29 -9.20 -7.32
N PHE A 61 -4.60 -9.25 -7.04
CA PHE A 61 -5.12 -9.23 -5.67
C PHE A 61 -4.97 -10.54 -4.91
N VAL A 62 -4.76 -11.66 -5.61
CA VAL A 62 -4.72 -12.99 -5.01
C VAL A 62 -3.27 -13.50 -4.96
N LEU A 63 -2.43 -12.76 -4.23
CA LEU A 63 -1.01 -13.07 -4.11
C LEU A 63 -0.79 -14.39 -3.33
N PRO A 64 0.00 -15.34 -3.85
CA PRO A 64 0.33 -16.59 -3.16
C PRO A 64 0.99 -16.36 -1.79
N GLN A 65 0.69 -17.23 -0.83
CA GLN A 65 1.24 -17.17 0.53
C GLN A 65 2.78 -17.14 0.56
N GLY A 66 3.43 -17.87 -0.35
CA GLY A 66 4.90 -17.89 -0.47
C GLY A 66 5.52 -16.52 -0.79
N LEU A 67 4.73 -15.57 -1.30
CA LEU A 67 5.17 -14.22 -1.61
C LEU A 67 4.87 -13.20 -0.50
N ILE A 68 4.18 -13.57 0.59
CA ILE A 68 3.86 -12.65 1.69
C ILE A 68 5.14 -12.22 2.40
N ARG A 69 5.93 -13.18 2.90
CA ARG A 69 7.18 -12.91 3.63
C ARG A 69 8.17 -12.05 2.83
N PRO A 70 8.51 -12.36 1.56
CA PRO A 70 9.42 -11.51 0.79
C PRO A 70 8.86 -10.11 0.54
N THR A 71 7.55 -9.97 0.30
CA THR A 71 6.91 -8.64 0.15
C THR A 71 7.02 -7.81 1.43
N CYS A 72 6.82 -8.42 2.61
CA CYS A 72 6.98 -7.72 3.88
C CYS A 72 8.43 -7.28 4.14
N ILE A 73 9.42 -8.12 3.79
CA ILE A 73 10.84 -7.81 4.00
C ILE A 73 11.26 -6.59 3.18
N GLU A 74 10.98 -6.58 1.87
CA GLU A 74 11.34 -5.45 1.01
C GLU A 74 10.58 -4.16 1.39
N THR A 75 9.30 -4.27 1.77
CA THR A 75 8.50 -3.12 2.19
C THR A 75 9.06 -2.49 3.47
N MET A 76 9.44 -3.33 4.45
CA MET A 76 9.98 -2.82 5.70
C MET A 76 11.35 -2.17 5.52
N LEU A 77 12.17 -2.68 4.59
CA LEU A 77 13.43 -2.04 4.22
C LEU A 77 13.19 -0.66 3.58
N ALA A 78 12.18 -0.53 2.72
CA ALA A 78 11.80 0.75 2.13
C ALA A 78 11.32 1.75 3.20
N VAL A 79 10.42 1.33 4.09
CA VAL A 79 9.93 2.15 5.21
C VAL A 79 11.09 2.60 6.10
N ARG A 80 11.98 1.68 6.48
CA ARG A 80 13.17 2.01 7.29
C ARG A 80 14.02 3.08 6.60
N ASN A 81 14.29 2.95 5.30
CA ASN A 81 15.11 3.91 4.58
C ASN A 81 14.44 5.30 4.49
N ILE A 82 13.14 5.35 4.23
CA ILE A 82 12.37 6.60 4.23
C ILE A 82 12.43 7.25 5.61
N THR A 83 12.12 6.51 6.67
CA THR A 83 12.18 7.02 8.04
C THR A 83 13.56 7.55 8.39
N MET A 84 14.63 6.81 8.06
CA MET A 84 16.00 7.27 8.31
C MET A 84 16.34 8.54 7.52
N HIS A 85 15.85 8.69 6.28
CA HIS A 85 16.02 9.91 5.50
C HIS A 85 15.27 11.10 6.14
N LEU A 86 14.03 10.89 6.58
CA LEU A 86 13.23 11.92 7.24
C LEU A 86 13.82 12.35 8.58
N LEU A 87 14.31 11.41 9.39
CA LEU A 87 14.99 11.71 10.67
C LEU A 87 16.23 12.59 10.48
N LYS A 88 16.94 12.47 9.36
CA LYS A 88 18.07 13.35 9.04
C LYS A 88 17.63 14.76 8.64
N LYS A 89 16.43 14.93 8.08
CA LYS A 89 15.87 16.23 7.69
C LYS A 89 15.20 16.97 8.86
N CYS A 90 14.74 16.24 9.87
CA CYS A 90 14.15 16.82 11.09
C CYS A 90 15.19 17.22 12.15
N ARG A 91 16.48 16.99 11.89
CA ARG A 91 17.59 17.58 12.64
C ARG A 91 18.05 18.85 11.96
#